data_AF-A0A8D8R7V1-F1
#
_entry.id   AF-A0A8D8R7V1-F1
#
_cell.length_a   1.000
_cell.length_b   1.000
_cell.length_c   1.000
_cell.angle_alpha   90.00
_cell.angle_beta   90.00
_cell.angle_gamma   90.00
#
_symmetry.space_group_name_H-M   'P 1'
#
loop_
_entity.id
_entity.type
_entity.pdbx_description
1 polymer ?
#
loop_
_entity_poly.entity_id
_entity_poly.type
_entity_poly.pdbx_seq_one_letter_code
_entity_poly.pdbx_strand_id
1 'polypeptide(L)'
;MNLYSPIALLTIFVGTIGVALILYQIMLFDPALSVIRLLKLIAEVGTVLVASFFIANMSELLDDCNGRMRTALADCSWINCACATQRDICILLRRVQRAQYLTFYGGLIVVTRMHYMNGIKLAYSFVNYMRVLYKPK
;
A
#
# COMPACT_ATOMS: atom_id res chain seq x y z
N MET A 1 18.78 -7.14 -3.48
CA MET A 1 18.11 -5.92 -2.96
C MET A 1 17.58 -5.17 -4.17
N ASN A 2 16.25 -5.12 -4.31
CA ASN A 2 15.56 -4.81 -5.56
C ASN A 2 15.50 -3.29 -5.82
N LEU A 3 15.94 -2.89 -7.02
CA LEU A 3 15.89 -1.52 -7.55
C LEU A 3 14.47 -0.90 -7.54
N TYR A 4 13.43 -1.74 -7.52
CA TYR A 4 12.02 -1.34 -7.49
C TYR A 4 11.54 -0.83 -6.12
N SER A 5 12.27 -1.15 -5.04
CA SER A 5 11.93 -0.74 -3.67
C SER A 5 11.88 0.78 -3.45
N PRO A 6 12.90 1.56 -3.82
CA PRO A 6 12.91 3.00 -3.55
C PRO A 6 11.89 3.76 -4.41
N ILE A 7 11.68 3.34 -5.67
CA ILE A 7 10.75 4.01 -6.58
C ILE A 7 9.31 3.86 -6.06
N ALA A 8 8.89 2.64 -5.69
CA ALA A 8 7.54 2.40 -5.20
C ALA A 8 7.24 3.19 -3.91
N LEU A 9 8.22 3.29 -3.00
CA LEU A 9 8.09 4.07 -1.78
C LEU A 9 7.97 5.57 -2.07
N LEU A 10 8.81 6.08 -2.97
CA LEU A 10 8.76 7.49 -3.38
C LEU A 10 7.39 7.80 -3.99
N THR A 11 6.86 6.92 -4.84
CA THR A 11 5.52 7.07 -5.41
C THR A 11 4.43 7.09 -4.34
N ILE A 12 4.50 6.23 -3.32
CA ILE A 12 3.51 6.22 -2.22
C ILE A 12 3.59 7.51 -1.39
N PHE A 13 4.80 7.96 -1.06
CA PHE A 13 5.00 9.15 -0.23
C PHE A 13 4.60 10.43 -0.96
N VAL A 14 5.11 10.62 -2.19
CA VAL A 14 4.75 11.75 -3.06
C VAL A 14 3.26 11.71 -3.39
N GLY A 15 2.70 10.52 -3.63
CA GLY A 15 1.26 10.34 -3.85
C GLY A 15 0.42 10.78 -2.66
N THR A 16 0.84 10.45 -1.43
CA THR A 16 0.12 10.85 -0.20
C THR A 16 0.14 12.37 0.00
N ILE A 17 1.30 13.01 -0.22
CA ILE A 17 1.42 14.48 -0.17
C ILE A 17 0.58 15.12 -1.27
N GLY A 18 0.63 14.58 -2.50
CA GLY A 18 -0.16 15.04 -3.63
C GLY A 18 -1.65 15.00 -3.34
N VAL A 19 -2.15 13.89 -2.78
CA VAL A 19 -3.56 13.76 -2.36
C VAL A 19 -3.92 14.82 -1.32
N ALA A 20 -3.07 15.06 -0.31
CA ALA A 20 -3.32 16.08 0.70
C ALA A 20 -3.42 17.50 0.10
N LEU A 21 -2.52 17.83 -0.83
CA LEU A 21 -2.50 19.12 -1.52
C LEU A 21 -3.70 19.30 -2.46
N ILE A 22 -4.08 18.26 -3.20
CA ILE A 22 -5.22 18.34 -4.12
C ILE A 22 -6.54 18.44 -3.32
N LEU A 23 -6.69 17.69 -2.23
CA LEU A 23 -7.85 17.82 -1.34
C LEU A 23 -7.94 19.23 -0.73
N TYR A 24 -6.81 19.84 -0.40
CA TYR A 24 -6.76 21.24 0.03
C TYR A 24 -7.20 22.21 -1.08
N GLN A 25 -6.75 22.01 -2.33
CA GLN A 25 -7.21 22.81 -3.47
C GLN A 25 -8.71 22.66 -3.73
N ILE A 26 -9.26 21.45 -3.58
CA ILE A 26 -10.70 21.20 -3.66
C ILE A 26 -11.44 21.93 -2.54
N MET A 27 -10.87 21.98 -1.33
CA MET A 27 -11.46 22.71 -0.21
C MET A 27 -11.54 24.23 -0.45
N LEU A 28 -10.52 24.80 -1.10
CA LEU A 28 -10.48 26.22 -1.48
C LEU A 28 -11.18 26.52 -2.81
N PHE A 29 -11.90 25.55 -3.39
CA PHE A 29 -12.53 25.71 -4.69
C PHE A 29 -13.57 26.84 -4.63
N ASP A 30 -13.30 27.91 -5.36
CA ASP A 30 -14.26 28.96 -5.63
C ASP A 30 -15.17 28.50 -6.80
N PRO A 31 -16.51 28.46 -6.64
CA PRO A 31 -17.43 28.10 -7.72
C PRO A 31 -17.35 29.01 -8.94
N ALA A 32 -16.66 30.15 -8.87
CA ALA A 32 -16.30 30.96 -10.04
C ALA A 32 -15.25 30.30 -10.96
N LEU A 33 -14.51 29.28 -10.50
CA LEU A 33 -13.58 28.50 -11.32
C LEU A 33 -14.27 27.43 -12.17
N SER A 34 -13.63 27.04 -13.28
CA SER A 34 -14.19 26.08 -14.22
C SER A 34 -14.42 24.70 -13.60
N VAL A 35 -15.64 24.18 -13.78
CA VAL A 35 -16.04 22.81 -13.38
C VAL A 35 -15.09 21.74 -13.93
N ILE A 36 -14.50 21.99 -15.11
CA ILE A 36 -13.51 21.13 -15.75
C ILE A 36 -12.27 20.95 -14.86
N ARG A 37 -11.82 22.00 -14.17
CA ARG A 37 -10.68 21.92 -13.25
C ARG A 37 -10.99 21.04 -12.04
N LEU A 38 -12.20 21.17 -11.48
CA LEU A 38 -12.64 20.34 -10.36
C LEU A 38 -12.66 18.86 -10.75
N LEU A 39 -13.22 18.52 -11.92
CA LEU A 39 -13.23 17.14 -12.43
C LEU A 39 -11.82 16.58 -12.63
N LYS A 40 -10.88 17.37 -13.14
CA LYS A 40 -9.47 16.96 -13.28
C LYS A 40 -8.83 16.64 -11.93
N LEU A 41 -9.04 17.50 -10.92
CA LEU A 41 -8.50 17.28 -9.58
C LEU A 41 -9.08 16.03 -8.91
N ILE A 42 -10.39 15.80 -9.06
CA ILE A 42 -11.04 14.59 -8.54
C ILE A 42 -10.50 13.34 -9.25
N ALA A 43 -10.35 13.37 -10.58
CA ALA A 43 -9.79 12.26 -11.34
C ALA A 43 -8.33 11.96 -10.96
N GLU A 44 -7.53 13.00 -10.73
CA GLU A 44 -6.14 12.86 -10.31
C GLU A 44 -6.03 12.21 -8.92
N VAL A 45 -6.80 12.67 -7.94
CA VAL A 45 -6.89 12.04 -6.61
C VAL A 45 -7.36 10.60 -6.72
N GLY A 46 -8.41 10.34 -7.49
CA GLY A 46 -8.94 8.99 -7.70
C GLY A 46 -7.88 8.05 -8.27
N THR A 47 -7.11 8.51 -9.25
CA THR A 47 -6.05 7.72 -9.89
C THR A 47 -4.94 7.37 -8.89
N VAL A 48 -4.48 8.33 -8.09
CA VAL A 48 -3.43 8.12 -7.08
C VAL A 48 -3.90 7.17 -5.98
N LEU A 49 -5.16 7.31 -5.52
CA LEU A 49 -5.73 6.43 -4.50
C LEU A 49 -5.85 4.99 -5.01
N VAL A 50 -6.36 4.79 -6.23
CA VAL A 50 -6.48 3.46 -6.84
C VAL A 50 -5.12 2.80 -7.03
N ALA A 51 -4.12 3.55 -7.53
CA ALA A 51 -2.76 3.04 -7.70
C ALA A 51 -2.13 2.62 -6.35
N SER A 52 -2.27 3.47 -5.32
CA SER A 52 -1.74 3.19 -3.99
C SER A 52 -2.44 1.99 -3.32
N PHE A 53 -3.75 1.90 -3.48
CA PHE A 53 -4.54 0.76 -3.00
C PHE A 53 -4.12 -0.53 -3.70
N PHE A 54 -3.93 -0.50 -5.01
CA PHE A 54 -3.51 -1.67 -5.78
C PHE A 54 -2.19 -2.25 -5.27
N ILE A 55 -1.19 -1.40 -5.02
CA ILE A 55 0.11 -1.83 -4.48
C ILE A 55 -0.06 -2.45 -3.08
N ALA A 56 -0.81 -1.80 -2.20
CA ALA A 56 -1.08 -2.32 -0.86
C ALA A 56 -1.83 -3.66 -0.88
N ASN A 57 -2.81 -3.79 -1.78
CA ASN A 57 -3.59 -5.00 -1.95
C ASN A 57 -2.73 -6.15 -2.50
N MET A 58 -1.84 -5.88 -3.46
CA MET A 58 -0.93 -6.90 -3.99
C MET A 58 0.10 -7.36 -2.96
N SER A 59 0.55 -6.46 -2.08
CA SER A 59 1.41 -6.82 -0.95
C SER A 59 0.70 -7.78 0.02
N GLU A 60 -0.56 -7.52 0.36
CA GLU A 60 -1.34 -8.44 1.20
C GLU A 60 -1.64 -9.75 0.49
N LEU A 61 -1.97 -9.73 -0.80
CA LEU A 61 -2.21 -10.94 -1.58
C LEU A 61 -0.96 -11.83 -1.65
N LEU A 62 0.23 -11.23 -1.71
CA LEU A 62 1.50 -11.95 -1.68
C LEU A 62 1.68 -12.68 -0.35
N ASP A 63 1.39 -12.02 0.76
CA ASP A 63 1.46 -12.63 2.10
C ASP A 63 0.39 -13.72 2.28
N ASP A 64 -0.84 -13.50 1.80
CA ASP A 64 -1.91 -14.49 1.80
C ASP A 64 -1.55 -15.74 1.01
N CYS A 65 -0.97 -15.57 -0.19
CA CYS A 65 -0.47 -16.68 -1.01
C CYS A 65 0.61 -17.47 -0.27
N ASN A 66 1.52 -16.78 0.40
CA ASN A 66 2.56 -17.39 1.21
C ASN A 66 1.94 -18.16 2.40
N GLY A 67 0.92 -17.59 3.05
CA GLY A 67 0.14 -18.26 4.09
C GLY A 67 -0.56 -19.52 3.60
N ARG A 68 -1.19 -19.49 2.43
CA ARG A 68 -1.82 -20.67 1.79
C ARG A 68 -0.81 -21.73 1.43
N MET A 69 0.36 -21.34 0.93
CA MET A 69 1.46 -22.24 0.63
C MET A 69 1.96 -22.95 1.90
N ARG A 70 2.03 -22.23 3.04
CA ARG A 70 2.37 -22.82 4.34
C ARG A 70 1.38 -23.91 4.73
N THR A 71 0.09 -23.63 4.62
CA THR A 71 -0.97 -24.59 4.95
C THR A 71 -0.92 -25.80 4.02
N ALA A 72 -0.80 -25.59 2.70
CA ALA A 72 -0.70 -26.68 1.72
C ALA A 72 0.52 -27.58 1.95
N LEU A 73 1.66 -27.02 2.37
CA LEU A 73 2.85 -27.80 2.72
C LEU A 73 2.71 -28.53 4.07
N ALA A 74 1.91 -28.01 4.99
CA ALA A 74 1.63 -28.69 6.26
C ALA A 74 0.65 -29.86 6.06
N ASP A 75 -0.33 -29.69 5.17
CA ASP A 75 -1.38 -30.68 4.91
C ASP A 75 -0.95 -31.78 3.93
N CYS A 76 0.15 -31.59 3.20
CA CYS A 76 0.65 -32.62 2.30
C CYS A 76 1.40 -33.72 3.07
N SER A 77 1.28 -34.97 2.64
CA SER A 77 1.96 -36.12 3.26
C SER A 77 3.45 -36.20 2.87
N TRP A 78 4.16 -35.08 2.92
CA TRP A 78 5.55 -34.98 2.48
C TRP A 78 6.53 -35.86 3.27
N ILE A 79 6.15 -36.26 4.48
CA ILE A 79 6.87 -37.22 5.32
C ILE A 79 6.99 -38.60 4.63
N ASN A 80 6.06 -38.93 3.73
CA ASN A 80 6.09 -40.19 2.97
C ASN A 80 6.89 -40.07 1.66
N CYS A 81 7.40 -38.88 1.30
CA CYS A 81 8.20 -38.69 0.10
C CYS A 81 9.67 -39.13 0.31
N ALA A 82 10.41 -39.27 -0.79
CA ALA A 82 11.84 -39.55 -0.75
C ALA A 82 12.63 -38.48 0.03
N CYS A 83 13.75 -38.87 0.68
CA CYS A 83 14.58 -37.97 1.49
C CYS A 83 15.01 -36.68 0.76
N ALA A 84 15.27 -36.75 -0.54
CA ALA A 84 15.60 -35.57 -1.34
C ALA A 84 14.43 -34.56 -1.35
N THR A 85 13.22 -35.02 -1.62
CA THR A 85 12.00 -34.20 -1.64
C THR A 85 11.67 -33.64 -0.26
N GLN A 86 11.85 -34.43 0.81
CA GLN A 86 11.66 -33.95 2.19
C GLN A 86 12.59 -32.79 2.52
N ARG A 87 13.85 -32.85 2.08
CA ARG A 87 14.84 -31.79 2.29
C ARG A 87 14.44 -30.51 1.55
N ASP A 88 14.00 -30.63 0.31
CA ASP A 88 13.57 -29.49 -0.49
C ASP A 88 12.32 -28.83 0.12
N ILE A 89 11.36 -29.64 0.57
CA ILE A 89 10.17 -29.17 1.26
C ILE A 89 10.55 -28.46 2.57
N CYS A 90 11.46 -29.00 3.37
CA CYS A 90 11.96 -28.33 4.58
C CYS A 90 12.56 -26.95 4.29
N ILE A 91 13.33 -26.82 3.20
CA ILE A 91 13.91 -25.54 2.78
C ILE A 91 12.82 -24.55 2.37
N LEU A 92 11.83 -25.02 1.62
CA LEU A 92 10.69 -24.23 1.18
C LEU A 92 9.84 -23.75 2.37
N LEU A 93 9.55 -24.64 3.31
CA LEU A 93 8.78 -24.34 4.53
C LEU A 93 9.46 -23.25 5.36
N ARG A 94 10.80 -23.31 5.51
CA ARG A 94 11.58 -22.25 6.18
C ARG A 94 11.47 -20.89 5.49
N ARG A 95 11.38 -20.85 4.16
CA ARG A 95 11.23 -19.61 3.40
C ARG A 95 9.81 -19.04 3.54
N VAL A 96 8.82 -19.92 3.42
CA VAL A 96 7.39 -19.59 3.45
C VAL A 96 6.92 -19.17 4.84
N GLN A 97 7.57 -19.65 5.91
CA GLN A 97 7.27 -19.23 7.29
C GLN A 97 7.56 -17.75 7.58
N ARG A 98 8.38 -17.08 6.76
CA ARG A 98 8.68 -15.67 6.92
C ARG A 98 7.61 -14.85 6.20
N ALA A 99 6.99 -13.89 6.88
CA ALA A 99 6.02 -12.98 6.27
C ALA A 99 6.64 -12.31 5.03
N GLN A 100 5.90 -12.34 3.91
CA GLN A 100 6.35 -11.81 2.63
C GLN A 100 5.54 -10.58 2.22
N TYR A 101 5.32 -9.68 3.18
CA TYR A 101 4.87 -8.34 2.84
C TYR A 101 5.92 -7.64 1.98
N LEU A 102 5.43 -6.76 1.12
CA LEU A 102 6.25 -5.81 0.41
C LEU A 102 6.84 -4.83 1.44
N THR A 103 8.12 -5.02 1.74
CA THR A 103 8.86 -4.27 2.75
C THR A 103 9.92 -3.38 2.11
N PHE A 104 10.07 -2.17 2.64
CA PHE A 104 11.09 -1.22 2.23
C PHE A 104 12.04 -0.92 3.40
N TYR A 105 13.28 -0.51 3.06
CA TYR A 105 14.34 -0.19 4.03
C TYR A 105 14.57 -1.29 5.09
N GLY A 106 14.61 -2.55 4.66
CA GLY A 106 14.85 -3.68 5.57
C GLY A 106 13.72 -3.98 6.55
N GLY A 107 12.50 -3.46 6.29
CA GLY A 107 11.31 -3.71 7.13
C GLY A 107 10.78 -2.48 7.86
N LEU A 108 11.43 -1.32 7.72
CA LEU A 108 10.96 -0.06 8.34
C LEU A 108 9.55 0.32 7.86
N ILE A 109 9.26 0.08 6.58
CA ILE A 109 7.95 0.33 5.99
C ILE A 109 7.42 -0.96 5.41
N VAL A 110 6.26 -1.36 5.92
CA VAL A 110 5.51 -2.53 5.45
C VAL A 110 4.28 -2.02 4.72
N VAL A 111 4.22 -2.25 3.41
CA VAL A 111 3.06 -1.82 2.62
C VAL A 111 1.91 -2.78 2.91
N THR A 112 0.93 -2.31 3.65
CA THR A 112 -0.30 -3.04 3.98
C THR A 112 -1.50 -2.16 3.66
N ARG A 113 -2.71 -2.72 3.61
CA ARG A 113 -3.94 -1.91 3.50
C ARG A 113 -4.06 -0.97 4.70
N MET A 114 -3.56 -1.36 5.87
CA MET A 114 -3.48 -0.49 7.06
C MET A 114 -2.56 0.72 6.82
N HIS A 115 -1.39 0.52 6.19
CA HIS A 115 -0.50 1.62 5.79
C HIS A 115 -1.19 2.60 4.83
N TYR A 116 -1.89 2.08 3.82
CA TYR A 116 -2.70 2.88 2.90
C TYR A 116 -3.79 3.69 3.63
N MET A 117 -4.55 3.06 4.52
CA MET A 117 -5.61 3.74 5.29
C MET A 117 -5.04 4.83 6.20
N ASN A 118 -3.88 4.61 6.82
CA ASN A 118 -3.21 5.62 7.62
C ASN A 118 -2.75 6.82 6.78
N GLY A 119 -2.28 6.59 5.55
CA GLY A 119 -1.96 7.65 4.59
C GLY A 119 -3.16 8.53 4.25
N ILE A 120 -4.32 7.92 3.96
CA ILE A 120 -5.56 8.66 3.71
C ILE A 120 -6.00 9.44 4.95
N LYS A 121 -5.98 8.81 6.13
CA LYS A 121 -6.33 9.47 7.40
C LYS A 121 -5.46 10.67 7.66
N LEU A 122 -4.16 10.58 7.37
CA LEU A 122 -3.21 11.69 7.48
C LEU A 122 -3.56 12.82 6.53
N ALA A 123 -3.81 12.52 5.24
CA ALA A 123 -4.21 13.51 4.26
C ALA A 123 -5.53 14.23 4.66
N TYR A 124 -6.52 13.48 5.13
CA TYR A 124 -7.79 14.03 5.60
C TYR A 124 -7.63 14.89 6.86
N SER A 125 -6.83 14.42 7.83
CA SER A 125 -6.54 15.15 9.07
C SER A 125 -5.81 16.47 8.78
N PHE A 126 -4.88 16.46 7.81
CA PHE A 126 -4.20 17.65 7.32
C PHE A 126 -5.20 18.67 6.76
N VAL A 127 -6.10 18.25 5.87
CA VAL A 127 -7.12 19.14 5.28
C VAL A 127 -8.04 19.72 6.35
N ASN A 128 -8.48 18.89 7.31
CA ASN A 128 -9.31 19.36 8.43
C ASN A 128 -8.57 20.36 9.32
N TYR A 129 -7.29 20.12 9.60
CA TYR A 129 -6.46 21.06 10.36
C TYR A 129 -6.36 22.41 9.62
N MET A 130 -6.08 22.39 8.32
CA MET A 130 -6.02 23.60 7.50
C MET A 130 -7.37 24.33 7.46
N ARG A 131 -8.50 23.60 7.42
CA ARG A 131 -9.84 24.19 7.49
C ARG A 131 -10.09 24.96 8.78
N VAL A 132 -9.67 24.40 9.91
CA VAL A 132 -9.85 25.05 11.22
C VAL A 132 -8.98 26.31 11.31
N LEU A 133 -7.75 26.25 10.78
CA LEU A 133 -6.81 27.38 10.78
C LEU A 133 -7.28 28.53 9.87
N TYR A 134 -7.88 28.21 8.72
CA TYR A 134 -8.30 29.18 7.71
C TYR A 134 -9.77 29.60 7.86
N LYS A 135 -10.31 29.68 9.08
CA LYS A 135 -11.62 30.32 9.29
C LYS A 135 -11.50 31.82 8.95
N PRO A 136 -12.16 32.33 7.91
CA PRO A 136 -12.21 33.78 7.68
C PRO A 136 -12.91 34.41 8.88
N LYS A 137 -12.30 35.47 9.43
CA LYS A 137 -13.00 36.41 10.33
C LYS A 137 -14.03 37.20 9.54
#